data_AF-A0A024G072-F1
#
_entry.id   AF-A0A024G072-F1
#
_cell.length_a   1.000
_cell.length_b   1.000
_cell.length_c   1.000
_cell.angle_alpha   90.00
_cell.angle_beta   90.00
_cell.angle_gamma   90.00
#
_symmetry.space_group_name_H-M   'P 1'
#
loop_
_entity.id
_entity.type
_entity.pdbx_description
1 polymer ?
#
loop_
_entity_poly.entity_id
_entity_poly.type
_entity_poly.pdbx_seq_one_letter_code
_entity_poly.pdbx_strand_id
1 'polypeptide(L)'
;MRGQIMSDTPVPRIIEAEELIALIQAIKFAHPEYGVKRIYDEIRSHGSKYESISMKRVKKYIKKLGMTNVVCPEGDKNGIVHLMTIGGTSKSERNQDQKSKSGYCGEVKGLVKGVWLPVKLDEPASKMTQFPYQAVIQMTFGGDGDATGSMGEIYKIQVAADPGNDGNVAAKYPMMVYNKARNRKTFMHPESPAYAPVHKHITSSGATGVAGGTKAYFWGQYKSVDDMLYINTETLAPFQDW
;
A
#
# COMPACT_ATOMS: atom_id res chain seq x y z
N MET A 1 -47.55 9.72 -41.04
CA MET A 1 -46.71 9.37 -39.87
C MET A 1 -45.26 9.31 -40.32
N ARG A 2 -44.44 10.32 -40.00
CA ARG A 2 -42.99 10.30 -40.25
C ARG A 2 -42.31 10.09 -38.91
N GLY A 3 -41.71 8.91 -38.73
CA GLY A 3 -40.92 8.58 -37.54
C GLY A 3 -39.63 9.39 -37.53
N GLN A 4 -39.45 10.19 -36.48
CA GLN A 4 -38.28 10.99 -36.24
C GLN A 4 -37.23 10.08 -35.57
N ILE A 5 -36.16 9.76 -36.29
CA ILE A 5 -35.03 8.98 -35.79
C ILE A 5 -34.27 9.88 -34.81
N MET A 6 -34.38 9.57 -33.51
CA MET A 6 -33.53 10.19 -32.49
C MET A 6 -32.11 9.66 -32.68
N SER A 7 -31.23 10.50 -33.21
CA SER A 7 -29.79 10.24 -33.21
C SER A 7 -29.28 10.39 -31.77
N ASP A 8 -29.05 9.26 -31.11
CA ASP A 8 -28.26 9.19 -29.88
C ASP A 8 -26.83 9.64 -30.18
N THR A 9 -26.58 10.92 -29.99
CA THR A 9 -25.23 11.47 -30.05
C THR A 9 -24.50 10.96 -28.80
N PRO A 10 -23.38 10.22 -28.92
CA PRO A 10 -22.66 9.73 -27.76
C PRO A 10 -22.10 10.92 -26.98
N VAL A 11 -22.61 11.16 -25.78
CA VAL A 11 -22.07 12.18 -24.88
C VAL A 11 -20.61 11.81 -24.60
N PRO A 12 -19.62 12.67 -24.93
CA PRO A 12 -18.23 12.39 -24.63
C PRO A 12 -18.06 12.27 -23.11
N ARG A 13 -17.83 11.05 -22.62
CA ARG A 13 -17.58 10.82 -21.19
C ARG A 13 -16.21 11.40 -20.86
N ILE A 14 -16.20 12.53 -20.15
CA ILE A 14 -14.99 13.14 -19.63
C ILE A 14 -14.34 12.14 -18.68
N ILE A 15 -13.07 11.82 -18.93
CA ILE A 15 -12.31 10.94 -18.03
C ILE A 15 -11.82 11.77 -16.85
N GLU A 16 -12.23 11.34 -15.67
CA GLU A 16 -11.79 11.91 -14.40
C GLU A 16 -10.29 11.75 -14.20
N ALA A 17 -9.68 12.73 -13.52
CA ALA A 17 -8.23 12.73 -13.32
C ALA A 17 -7.75 11.51 -12.53
N GLU A 18 -8.52 11.10 -11.52
CA GLU A 18 -8.21 9.99 -10.62
C GLU A 18 -8.22 8.64 -11.35
N GLU A 19 -9.23 8.42 -12.20
CA GLU A 19 -9.33 7.20 -13.01
C GLU A 19 -8.14 7.05 -13.97
N LEU A 20 -7.77 8.13 -14.67
CA LEU A 20 -6.61 8.11 -15.56
C LEU A 20 -5.30 7.92 -14.80
N ILE A 21 -5.16 8.53 -13.61
CA ILE A 21 -3.99 8.34 -12.75
C ILE A 21 -3.89 6.87 -12.32
N ALA A 22 -4.98 6.27 -11.86
CA ALA A 22 -5.01 4.86 -11.45
C ALA A 22 -4.63 3.92 -12.60
N LEU A 23 -5.12 4.17 -13.82
CA LEU A 23 -4.78 3.37 -14.99
C LEU A 23 -3.30 3.51 -15.39
N ILE A 24 -2.76 4.74 -15.36
CA ILE A 24 -1.32 4.99 -15.60
C ILE A 24 -0.47 4.22 -14.59
N GLN A 25 -0.86 4.25 -13.31
CA GLN A 25 -0.16 3.53 -12.25
C GLN A 25 -0.20 2.01 -12.48
N ALA A 26 -1.36 1.46 -12.86
CA ALA A 26 -1.51 0.04 -13.13
C ALA A 26 -0.65 -0.44 -14.30
N ILE A 27 -0.66 0.29 -15.43
CA ILE A 27 0.14 -0.08 -16.62
C ILE A 27 1.64 0.03 -16.33
N LYS A 28 2.07 1.13 -15.69
CA LYS A 28 3.48 1.32 -15.32
C LYS A 28 3.94 0.29 -14.28
N PHE A 29 3.03 -0.19 -13.43
CA PHE A 29 3.31 -1.27 -12.50
C PHE A 29 3.48 -2.62 -13.21
N ALA A 30 2.56 -2.97 -14.12
CA ALA A 30 2.65 -4.19 -14.92
C ALA A 30 3.88 -4.21 -15.84
N HIS A 31 4.30 -3.03 -16.31
CA HIS A 31 5.42 -2.84 -17.21
C HIS A 31 6.33 -1.69 -16.75
N PRO A 32 7.21 -1.91 -15.75
CA PRO A 32 8.09 -0.88 -15.20
C PRO A 32 9.00 -0.23 -16.26
N GLU A 33 9.34 -0.96 -17.32
CA GLU A 33 10.14 -0.51 -18.45
C GLU A 33 9.37 0.38 -19.44
N TYR A 34 8.04 0.45 -19.36
CA TYR A 34 7.26 1.23 -20.30
C TYR A 34 7.48 2.73 -20.09
N GLY A 35 7.97 3.39 -21.14
CA GLY A 35 8.00 4.84 -21.22
C GLY A 35 6.61 5.44 -21.49
N VAL A 36 6.52 6.77 -21.44
CA VAL A 36 5.28 7.53 -21.66
C VAL A 36 4.53 7.11 -22.92
N LYS A 37 5.24 6.82 -24.01
CA LYS A 37 4.64 6.40 -25.29
C LYS A 37 3.94 5.04 -25.17
N ARG A 38 4.61 4.02 -24.60
CA ARG A 38 4.02 2.69 -24.44
C ARG A 38 2.83 2.69 -23.48
N ILE A 39 2.93 3.46 -22.38
CA ILE A 39 1.80 3.65 -21.46
C ILE A 39 0.62 4.30 -22.19
N TYR A 40 0.88 5.32 -23.02
CA TYR A 40 -0.16 5.97 -23.81
C TYR A 40 -0.83 5.03 -24.82
N ASP A 41 -0.03 4.23 -25.53
CA ASP A 41 -0.53 3.26 -26.51
C ASP A 41 -1.40 2.19 -25.81
N GLU A 42 -0.99 1.71 -24.63
CA GLU A 42 -1.76 0.78 -23.81
C GLU A 42 -3.07 1.40 -23.29
N ILE A 43 -3.05 2.65 -22.80
CA ILE A 43 -4.28 3.35 -22.40
C ILE A 43 -5.28 3.44 -23.56
N ARG A 44 -4.80 3.62 -24.79
CA ARG A 44 -5.66 3.64 -25.98
C ARG A 44 -6.14 2.26 -26.39
N SER A 45 -5.38 1.20 -26.15
CA SER A 45 -5.78 -0.18 -26.47
C SER A 45 -7.02 -0.61 -25.68
N HIS A 46 -7.24 -0.04 -24.49
CA HIS A 46 -8.46 -0.22 -23.69
C HIS A 46 -9.75 0.34 -24.35
N GLY A 47 -9.62 1.13 -25.43
CA GLY A 47 -10.74 1.64 -26.23
C GLY A 47 -11.69 2.57 -25.45
N SER A 48 -12.89 2.79 -26.01
CA SER A 48 -13.95 3.56 -25.37
C SER A 48 -13.55 5.02 -25.08
N LYS A 49 -13.81 5.52 -23.86
CA LYS A 49 -13.55 6.90 -23.42
C LYS A 49 -12.07 7.31 -23.54
N TYR A 50 -11.14 6.35 -23.52
CA TYR A 50 -9.69 6.59 -23.46
C TYR A 50 -9.07 7.02 -24.79
N GLU A 51 -9.79 6.87 -25.92
CA GLU A 51 -9.32 7.27 -27.25
C GLU A 51 -9.07 8.78 -27.37
N SER A 52 -9.83 9.57 -26.60
CA SER A 52 -9.75 11.04 -26.59
C SER A 52 -8.59 11.60 -25.76
N ILE A 53 -7.86 10.74 -25.04
CA ILE A 53 -6.77 11.19 -24.17
C ILE A 53 -5.60 11.69 -25.00
N SER A 54 -5.05 12.84 -24.60
CA SER A 54 -3.82 13.36 -25.18
C SER A 54 -2.59 12.79 -24.46
N MET A 55 -1.54 12.50 -25.24
CA MET A 55 -0.24 12.07 -24.71
C MET A 55 0.37 13.10 -23.75
N LYS A 56 0.08 14.40 -23.94
CA LYS A 56 0.48 15.48 -23.02
C LYS A 56 -0.12 15.29 -21.63
N ARG A 57 -1.39 14.88 -21.53
CA ARG A 57 -2.08 14.62 -20.25
C ARG A 57 -1.46 13.44 -19.52
N VAL A 58 -1.18 12.34 -20.23
CA VAL A 58 -0.48 11.16 -19.69
C VAL A 58 0.92 11.52 -19.21
N LYS A 59 1.70 12.24 -20.02
CA LYS A 59 3.05 12.72 -19.65
C LYS A 59 3.02 13.59 -18.39
N LYS A 60 2.03 14.49 -18.27
CA LYS A 60 1.85 15.35 -17.09
C LYS A 60 1.64 14.52 -15.83
N TYR A 61 0.80 13.50 -15.88
CA TYR A 61 0.55 12.65 -14.71
C TYR A 61 1.71 11.74 -14.38
N ILE A 62 2.36 11.11 -15.36
CA ILE A 62 3.59 10.33 -15.13
C ILE A 62 4.66 11.18 -14.44
N LYS A 63 4.86 12.42 -14.90
CA LYS A 63 5.81 13.36 -14.27
C LYS A 63 5.36 13.74 -12.85
N LYS A 64 4.07 14.04 -12.65
CA LYS A 64 3.49 14.36 -11.32
C LYS A 64 3.68 13.20 -10.34
N LEU A 65 3.62 11.96 -10.81
CA LEU A 65 3.79 10.74 -10.03
C LEU A 65 5.27 10.33 -9.83
N GLY A 66 6.23 11.05 -10.42
CA GLY A 66 7.65 10.69 -10.35
C GLY A 66 8.02 9.43 -11.14
N MET A 67 7.15 8.92 -12.01
CA MET A 67 7.32 7.64 -12.72
C MET A 67 8.13 7.75 -14.03
N THR A 68 8.99 8.77 -14.11
CA THR A 68 9.70 9.13 -15.35
C THR A 68 10.98 8.31 -15.57
N ASN A 69 11.48 7.67 -14.51
CA ASN A 69 12.73 6.91 -14.56
C ASN A 69 12.43 5.42 -14.64
N VAL A 70 13.03 4.77 -15.64
CA VAL A 70 13.25 3.33 -15.66
C VAL A 70 14.41 3.08 -14.71
N VAL A 71 14.25 2.26 -13.67
CA VAL A 71 15.39 1.68 -12.96
C VAL A 71 15.10 0.23 -12.60
N CYS A 72 15.90 -0.67 -13.19
CA CYS A 72 16.35 -1.95 -12.64
C CYS A 72 17.75 -2.20 -13.23
N PRO A 73 18.71 -2.83 -12.51
CA PRO A 73 19.08 -2.72 -11.11
C PRO A 73 20.52 -2.16 -10.94
N GLU A 74 20.91 -1.90 -9.70
CA GLU A 74 22.26 -1.56 -9.22
C GLU A 74 22.74 -0.11 -9.42
N GLY A 75 22.90 0.60 -8.30
CA GLY A 75 23.52 1.91 -8.23
C GLY A 75 22.55 2.98 -7.71
N ASP A 76 22.78 3.41 -6.48
CA ASP A 76 22.19 4.57 -5.81
C ASP A 76 20.79 4.39 -5.19
N LYS A 77 20.82 3.97 -3.91
CA LYS A 77 19.65 3.74 -3.04
C LYS A 77 18.98 5.02 -2.50
N ASN A 78 19.45 6.21 -2.86
CA ASN A 78 18.87 7.46 -2.38
C ASN A 78 18.00 8.12 -3.46
N GLY A 79 16.70 7.87 -3.37
CA GLY A 79 15.68 8.60 -4.15
C GLY A 79 14.92 7.76 -5.17
N ILE A 80 15.21 6.47 -5.31
CA ILE A 80 14.39 5.58 -6.15
C ILE A 80 13.07 5.33 -5.44
N VAL A 81 12.01 5.80 -6.08
CA VAL A 81 10.63 5.51 -5.70
C VAL A 81 10.28 4.13 -6.21
N HIS A 82 10.03 3.19 -5.31
CA HIS A 82 9.55 1.86 -5.67
C HIS A 82 8.03 1.79 -5.56
N LEU A 83 7.40 1.31 -6.63
CA LEU A 83 5.98 1.02 -6.65
C LEU A 83 5.80 -0.44 -6.24
N MET A 84 5.05 -0.66 -5.17
CA MET A 84 4.73 -1.99 -4.67
C MET A 84 3.22 -2.17 -4.57
N THR A 85 2.76 -3.39 -4.82
CA THR A 85 1.40 -3.80 -4.52
C THR A 85 1.35 -4.58 -3.21
N ILE A 86 0.21 -4.53 -2.53
CA ILE A 86 -0.10 -5.38 -1.39
C ILE A 86 -1.29 -6.26 -1.78
N GLY A 87 -1.13 -7.57 -1.60
CA GLY A 87 -2.13 -8.57 -1.93
C GLY A 87 -2.13 -9.02 -3.38
N GLY A 88 -3.03 -9.95 -3.70
CA GLY A 88 -3.02 -10.67 -4.98
C GLY A 88 -1.75 -11.52 -5.12
N THR A 89 -0.96 -11.24 -6.16
CA THR A 89 0.32 -11.92 -6.47
C THR A 89 1.50 -11.43 -5.63
N SER A 90 1.40 -10.25 -5.02
CA SER A 90 2.42 -9.74 -4.09
C SER A 90 2.24 -10.43 -2.73
N LYS A 91 3.16 -11.32 -2.40
CA LYS A 91 3.18 -12.10 -1.16
C LYS A 91 4.30 -11.66 -0.24
N SER A 92 4.01 -11.61 1.05
CA SER A 92 5.01 -11.40 2.09
C SER A 92 5.90 -12.63 2.26
N GLU A 93 7.15 -12.43 2.63
CA GLU A 93 8.10 -13.52 2.90
C GLU A 93 7.66 -14.29 4.15
N ARG A 94 7.46 -15.60 3.99
CA ARG A 94 7.08 -16.52 5.07
C ARG A 94 8.26 -17.26 5.67
N ASN A 95 9.39 -17.29 4.98
CA ASN A 95 10.56 -18.01 5.43
C ASN A 95 11.22 -17.25 6.59
N GLN A 96 11.04 -17.77 7.80
CA GLN A 96 12.04 -17.66 8.86
C GLN A 96 13.11 -18.74 8.65
N ASP A 97 13.67 -18.85 7.44
CA ASP A 97 14.78 -19.78 7.24
C ASP A 97 15.93 -19.33 8.12
N GLN A 98 16.14 -20.11 9.16
CA GLN A 98 17.21 -20.05 10.13
C GLN A 98 18.58 -20.03 9.42
N LYS A 99 19.04 -18.85 9.01
CA LYS A 99 20.45 -18.60 8.64
C LYS A 99 21.11 -17.52 9.47
N SER A 100 20.48 -17.11 10.57
CA SER A 100 21.21 -16.48 11.68
C SER A 100 21.73 -17.58 12.59
N LYS A 101 22.97 -17.99 12.37
CA LYS A 101 23.86 -18.42 13.46
C LYS A 101 24.01 -17.23 14.42
N SER A 102 23.01 -16.98 15.24
CA SER A 102 23.14 -16.18 16.46
C SER A 102 22.37 -16.92 17.53
N GLY A 103 23.11 -17.49 18.48
CA GLY A 103 22.60 -18.31 19.57
C GLY A 103 21.67 -17.52 20.49
N TYR A 104 20.40 -17.46 20.13
CA TYR A 104 19.32 -17.17 21.05
C TYR A 104 18.18 -18.17 20.81
N CYS A 105 18.49 -19.44 21.08
CA CYS A 105 17.50 -20.42 21.47
C CYS A 105 17.17 -20.16 22.95
N GLY A 106 16.60 -18.99 23.22
CA GLY A 106 16.08 -18.61 24.50
C GLY A 106 14.58 -18.52 24.34
N GLU A 107 13.88 -19.57 24.74
CA GLU A 107 12.51 -19.47 25.22
C GLU A 107 12.51 -18.33 26.26
N VAL A 108 12.19 -17.10 25.83
CA VAL A 108 12.08 -15.96 26.75
C VAL A 108 10.84 -16.24 27.59
N LYS A 109 11.03 -17.01 28.66
CA LYS A 109 10.11 -17.22 29.79
C LYS A 109 9.91 -15.92 30.60
N GLY A 110 10.01 -14.77 29.95
CA GLY A 110 9.40 -13.54 30.39
C GLY A 110 8.19 -13.35 29.50
N LEU A 111 7.00 -13.63 30.03
CA LEU A 111 5.73 -13.32 29.38
C LEU A 111 5.83 -11.86 28.88
N VAL A 112 6.05 -11.67 27.58
CA VAL A 112 6.12 -10.34 26.98
C VAL A 112 4.72 -9.76 27.15
N LYS A 113 4.54 -8.98 28.22
CA LYS A 113 3.26 -8.43 28.62
C LYS A 113 2.70 -7.61 27.46
N GLY A 114 1.43 -7.83 27.16
CA GLY A 114 0.81 -7.22 26.00
C GLY A 114 -0.40 -7.99 25.53
N VAL A 115 -1.41 -7.27 25.05
CA VAL A 115 -2.46 -7.83 24.19
C VAL A 115 -1.91 -7.91 22.77
N TRP A 116 -1.80 -9.14 22.25
CA TRP A 116 -1.33 -9.44 20.90
C TRP A 116 -2.49 -9.87 20.03
N LEU A 117 -2.82 -9.09 19.01
CA LEU A 117 -3.98 -9.33 18.17
C LEU A 117 -3.58 -9.73 16.74
N PRO A 118 -4.26 -10.73 16.15
CA PRO A 118 -3.90 -11.27 14.86
C PRO A 118 -4.34 -10.38 13.71
N VAL A 119 -3.49 -10.35 12.68
CA VAL A 119 -3.66 -9.62 11.42
C VAL A 119 -3.24 -10.56 10.29
N LYS A 120 -4.12 -10.73 9.30
CA LYS A 120 -3.80 -11.50 8.10
C LYS A 120 -2.77 -10.73 7.26
N LEU A 121 -1.80 -11.44 6.70
CA LEU A 121 -0.86 -10.87 5.75
C LEU A 121 -1.46 -10.80 4.35
N ASP A 122 -0.92 -9.92 3.51
CA ASP A 122 -1.25 -9.80 2.08
C ASP A 122 -2.72 -9.53 1.75
N GLU A 123 -3.52 -9.08 2.72
CA GLU A 123 -4.85 -8.53 2.42
C GLU A 123 -4.72 -7.27 1.53
N PRO A 124 -5.43 -7.19 0.40
CA PRO A 124 -5.41 -6.02 -0.49
C PRO A 124 -6.19 -4.84 0.13
N ALA A 125 -5.98 -3.63 -0.39
CA ALA A 125 -6.69 -2.43 0.09
C ALA A 125 -8.19 -2.49 -0.15
N SER A 126 -8.63 -3.07 -1.26
CA SER A 126 -10.04 -3.29 -1.56
C SER A 126 -10.34 -4.77 -1.66
N LYS A 127 -11.45 -5.19 -1.04
CA LYS A 127 -12.01 -6.54 -1.16
C LYS A 127 -13.04 -6.65 -2.29
N MET A 128 -13.21 -5.60 -3.08
CA MET A 128 -14.18 -5.60 -4.19
C MET A 128 -13.73 -6.60 -5.27
N THR A 129 -14.62 -7.54 -5.61
CA THR A 129 -14.41 -8.62 -6.57
C THR A 129 -14.31 -8.15 -8.02
N GLN A 130 -14.76 -6.94 -8.34
CA GLN A 130 -14.88 -6.48 -9.74
C GLN A 130 -13.65 -5.78 -10.30
N PHE A 131 -12.72 -5.30 -9.46
CA PHE A 131 -11.50 -4.64 -9.93
C PHE A 131 -10.37 -4.94 -8.95
N PRO A 132 -9.22 -5.48 -9.41
CA PRO A 132 -8.06 -5.65 -8.56
C PRO A 132 -7.44 -4.28 -8.29
N TYR A 133 -8.07 -3.47 -7.44
CA TYR A 133 -7.42 -2.30 -6.85
C TYR A 133 -6.38 -2.80 -5.84
N GLN A 134 -5.32 -3.42 -6.36
CA GLN A 134 -4.06 -3.50 -5.66
C GLN A 134 -3.64 -2.04 -5.44
N ALA A 135 -3.65 -1.58 -4.20
CA ALA A 135 -3.12 -0.25 -3.93
C ALA A 135 -1.65 -0.25 -4.35
N VAL A 136 -1.34 0.59 -5.33
CA VAL A 136 0.03 0.87 -5.75
C VAL A 136 0.57 1.87 -4.76
N ILE A 137 1.48 1.41 -3.90
CA ILE A 137 2.06 2.24 -2.86
C ILE A 137 3.42 2.70 -3.33
N GLN A 138 3.60 4.01 -3.27
CA GLN A 138 4.88 4.65 -3.43
C GLN A 138 5.70 4.45 -2.16
N MET A 139 6.79 3.70 -2.23
CA MET A 139 7.69 3.48 -1.10
C MET A 139 9.10 3.96 -1.41
N THR A 140 9.66 4.72 -0.48
CA THR A 140 11.09 5.01 -0.41
C THR A 140 11.74 3.98 0.51
N PHE A 141 12.82 3.33 0.06
CA PHE A 141 13.60 2.44 0.91
C PHE A 141 14.54 3.26 1.80
N GLY A 142 14.25 3.30 3.11
CA GLY A 142 15.07 3.97 4.12
C GLY A 142 16.26 3.15 4.61
N GLY A 143 17.01 2.53 3.69
CA GLY A 143 18.19 1.70 4.00
C GLY A 143 17.89 0.21 4.18
N ASP A 144 18.95 -0.61 4.07
CA ASP A 144 18.87 -2.07 4.18
C ASP A 144 18.66 -2.53 5.63
N GLY A 145 18.04 -3.71 5.79
CA GLY A 145 17.95 -4.45 7.04
C GLY A 145 16.57 -4.42 7.73
N ASP A 146 16.44 -5.29 8.72
CA ASP A 146 15.24 -5.40 9.56
C ASP A 146 15.25 -4.37 10.69
N ALA A 147 14.07 -3.89 11.08
CA ALA A 147 13.89 -3.15 12.33
C ALA A 147 13.35 -4.11 13.39
N THR A 148 14.17 -4.42 14.39
CA THR A 148 13.83 -5.34 15.49
C THR A 148 14.20 -4.72 16.83
N GLY A 149 13.65 -5.28 17.90
CA GLY A 149 13.98 -4.88 19.26
C GLY A 149 13.45 -5.86 20.29
N SER A 150 13.27 -5.40 21.52
CA SER A 150 13.03 -6.25 22.69
C SER A 150 11.76 -7.11 22.62
N MET A 151 10.77 -6.73 21.82
CA MET A 151 9.48 -7.44 21.73
C MET A 151 9.24 -8.09 20.36
N GLY A 152 10.18 -7.97 19.42
CA GLY A 152 10.06 -8.54 18.07
C GLY A 152 10.41 -7.54 16.98
N GLU A 153 9.74 -7.67 15.83
CA GLU A 153 9.91 -6.79 14.68
C GLU A 153 9.10 -5.49 14.85
N ILE A 154 9.53 -4.43 14.17
CA ILE A 154 8.83 -3.13 14.19
C ILE A 154 8.06 -2.94 12.89
N TYR A 155 6.77 -2.67 13.03
CA TYR A 155 5.86 -2.39 11.93
C TYR A 155 5.41 -0.94 11.99
N LYS A 156 5.42 -0.27 10.84
CA LYS A 156 4.77 1.01 10.66
C LYS A 156 3.33 0.76 10.22
N ILE A 157 2.40 1.39 10.92
CA ILE A 157 0.98 1.33 10.59
C ILE A 157 0.48 2.75 10.32
N GLN A 158 -0.21 2.92 9.20
CA GLN A 158 -0.61 4.21 8.66
C GLN A 158 -2.10 4.22 8.31
N VAL A 159 -2.80 5.22 8.83
CA VAL A 159 -4.21 5.49 8.49
C VAL A 159 -4.24 6.32 7.22
N ALA A 160 -5.10 5.96 6.27
CA ALA A 160 -5.32 6.76 5.08
C ALA A 160 -5.77 8.17 5.47
N ALA A 161 -5.23 9.21 4.82
CA ALA A 161 -5.77 10.54 4.99
C ALA A 161 -7.21 10.54 4.48
N ASP A 162 -8.16 11.01 5.29
CA ASP A 162 -9.57 11.11 4.89
C ASP A 162 -9.67 12.02 3.66
N PRO A 163 -10.09 11.50 2.48
CA PRO A 163 -10.09 12.29 1.26
C PRO A 163 -11.23 13.31 1.19
N GLY A 164 -12.21 13.27 2.11
CA GLY A 164 -13.39 14.14 2.03
C GLY A 164 -13.97 14.44 3.39
N ASN A 165 -13.99 15.72 3.75
CA ASN A 165 -14.61 16.30 4.95
C ASN A 165 -16.14 16.32 4.85
N ASP A 166 -16.75 15.28 4.27
CA ASP A 166 -18.20 15.17 4.10
C ASP A 166 -18.73 14.39 5.30
N GLY A 167 -19.42 15.09 6.20
CA GLY A 167 -19.88 14.62 7.51
C GLY A 167 -20.89 13.47 7.50
N ASN A 168 -20.59 12.37 6.82
CA ASN A 168 -21.43 11.20 6.68
C ASN A 168 -20.60 9.95 6.98
N VAL A 169 -20.88 9.34 8.14
CA VAL A 169 -20.31 8.09 8.70
C VAL A 169 -18.81 7.94 8.48
N ALA A 170 -18.00 8.23 9.51
CA ALA A 170 -16.55 7.99 9.54
C ALA A 170 -16.18 6.67 8.84
N ALA A 171 -15.85 6.75 7.56
CA ALA A 171 -15.61 5.58 6.75
C ALA A 171 -14.35 4.93 7.31
N LYS A 172 -14.50 3.71 7.84
CA LYS A 172 -13.36 2.98 8.40
C LYS A 172 -12.55 2.45 7.23
N TYR A 173 -11.51 3.20 6.86
CA TYR A 173 -10.59 2.80 5.80
C TYR A 173 -9.55 1.80 6.32
N PRO A 174 -9.17 0.79 5.53
CA PRO A 174 -8.11 -0.13 5.93
C PRO A 174 -6.79 0.63 6.17
N MET A 175 -6.04 0.18 7.17
CA MET A 175 -4.74 0.74 7.53
C MET A 175 -3.60 -0.03 6.86
N MET A 176 -2.61 0.67 6.33
CA MET A 176 -1.46 0.04 5.71
C MET A 176 -0.45 -0.38 6.78
N VAL A 177 -0.06 -1.67 6.76
CA VAL A 177 0.87 -2.28 7.73
C VAL A 177 2.09 -2.79 6.98
N TYR A 178 3.29 -2.43 7.43
CA TYR A 178 4.53 -2.94 6.82
C TYR A 178 5.75 -2.82 7.75
N ASN A 179 6.70 -3.74 7.63
CA ASN A 179 7.98 -3.68 8.35
C ASN A 179 9.05 -2.92 7.54
N LYS A 180 10.22 -2.66 8.14
CA LYS A 180 11.32 -1.91 7.50
C LYS A 180 11.75 -2.52 6.16
N ALA A 181 12.01 -3.83 6.14
CA ALA A 181 12.47 -4.55 4.95
C ALA A 181 11.40 -4.67 3.83
N ARG A 182 10.13 -4.31 4.12
CA ARG A 182 8.98 -4.41 3.18
C ARG A 182 8.69 -5.84 2.71
N ASN A 183 9.31 -6.84 3.34
CA ASN A 183 9.04 -8.24 3.09
C ASN A 183 7.76 -8.71 3.81
N ARG A 184 7.21 -7.95 4.77
CA ARG A 184 5.90 -8.21 5.35
C ARG A 184 5.02 -6.97 5.26
N LYS A 185 3.91 -7.10 4.52
CA LYS A 185 3.00 -6.00 4.21
C LYS A 185 1.56 -6.47 4.04
N THR A 186 0.62 -5.66 4.51
CA THR A 186 -0.81 -5.94 4.42
C THR A 186 -1.66 -4.69 4.60
N PHE A 187 -2.94 -4.76 4.24
CA PHE A 187 -3.97 -3.83 4.68
C PHE A 187 -4.77 -4.44 5.83
N MET A 188 -4.70 -3.80 7.00
CA MET A 188 -5.52 -4.13 8.15
C MET A 188 -6.92 -3.54 7.99
N HIS A 189 -7.89 -4.40 7.74
CA HIS A 189 -9.29 -4.00 7.54
C HIS A 189 -10.05 -3.82 8.87
N PRO A 190 -11.18 -3.07 8.87
CA PRO A 190 -11.97 -2.77 10.08
C PRO A 190 -12.47 -3.99 10.87
N GLU A 191 -12.65 -5.12 10.22
CA GLU A 191 -13.03 -6.40 10.83
C GLU A 191 -11.86 -7.14 11.49
N SER A 192 -10.62 -6.70 11.28
CA SER A 192 -9.47 -7.28 11.99
C SER A 192 -9.59 -6.99 13.49
N PRO A 193 -9.35 -8.00 14.36
CA PRO A 193 -9.36 -7.79 15.81
C PRO A 193 -8.42 -6.67 16.26
N ALA A 194 -7.28 -6.50 15.57
CA ALA A 194 -6.30 -5.47 15.89
C ALA A 194 -6.71 -4.05 15.47
N TYR A 195 -7.70 -3.90 14.57
CA TYR A 195 -7.99 -2.62 13.91
C TYR A 195 -8.35 -1.51 14.90
N ALA A 196 -9.37 -1.73 15.74
CA ALA A 196 -9.87 -0.67 16.62
C ALA A 196 -8.83 -0.23 17.67
N PRO A 197 -8.11 -1.13 18.35
CA PRO A 197 -7.02 -0.76 19.24
C PRO A 197 -5.89 0.00 18.55
N VAL A 198 -5.43 -0.49 17.39
CA VAL A 198 -4.36 0.16 16.61
C VAL A 198 -4.78 1.55 16.15
N HIS A 199 -5.98 1.68 15.59
CA HIS A 199 -6.53 2.96 15.15
C HIS A 199 -6.59 3.95 16.32
N LYS A 200 -7.08 3.52 17.49
CA LYS A 200 -7.11 4.36 18.70
C LYS A 200 -5.71 4.88 19.05
N HIS A 201 -4.69 4.02 19.05
CA HIS A 201 -3.31 4.45 19.32
C HIS A 201 -2.80 5.48 18.30
N ILE A 202 -3.04 5.27 17.01
CA ILE A 202 -2.61 6.19 15.95
C ILE A 202 -3.33 7.53 16.09
N THR A 203 -4.64 7.54 16.39
CA THR A 203 -5.39 8.78 16.61
C THR A 203 -4.91 9.53 17.84
N SER A 204 -4.58 8.83 18.94
CA SER A 204 -4.17 9.47 20.21
C SER A 204 -2.71 9.90 20.25
N SER A 205 -1.81 9.20 19.56
CA SER A 205 -0.36 9.33 19.74
C SER A 205 0.45 9.26 18.44
N GLY A 206 -0.22 9.13 17.30
CA GLY A 206 0.46 9.01 16.02
C GLY A 206 1.04 10.35 15.54
N ALA A 207 2.15 10.25 14.83
CA ALA A 207 2.80 11.40 14.22
C ALA A 207 2.21 11.66 12.83
N THR A 208 1.79 12.90 12.57
CA THR A 208 1.38 13.34 11.24
C THR A 208 2.60 13.40 10.32
N GLY A 209 2.60 12.66 9.22
CA GLY A 209 3.66 12.73 8.20
C GLY A 209 3.51 13.92 7.26
N VAL A 210 4.62 14.32 6.62
CA VAL A 210 4.68 15.40 5.60
C VAL A 210 3.82 15.07 4.36
N ALA A 211 3.60 13.79 4.08
CA ALA A 211 2.64 13.29 3.10
C ALA A 211 2.11 11.93 3.57
N GLY A 212 0.79 11.75 3.68
CA GLY A 212 0.18 10.41 3.80
C GLY A 212 -0.60 10.08 5.08
N GLY A 213 -1.01 11.04 5.91
CA GLY A 213 -1.85 10.74 7.08
C GLY A 213 -1.06 10.36 8.33
N THR A 214 -1.77 9.97 9.38
CA THR A 214 -1.21 9.73 10.71
C THR A 214 -0.66 8.31 10.83
N LYS A 215 0.51 8.15 11.42
CA LYS A 215 1.20 6.86 11.57
C LYS A 215 1.77 6.65 12.96
N ALA A 216 1.94 5.38 13.35
CA ALA A 216 2.68 4.99 14.54
C ALA A 216 3.43 3.67 14.29
N TYR A 217 4.31 3.31 15.23
CA TYR A 217 5.12 2.11 15.18
C TYR A 217 4.67 1.11 16.24
N PHE A 218 4.55 -0.15 15.83
CA PHE A 218 4.04 -1.22 16.66
C PHE A 218 5.01 -2.40 16.66
N TRP A 219 5.06 -3.12 17.77
CA TRP A 219 5.73 -4.42 17.81
C TRP A 219 4.89 -5.46 17.08
N GLY A 220 5.54 -6.28 16.28
CA GLY A 220 4.91 -7.36 15.53
C GLY A 220 5.68 -8.67 15.62
N GLN A 221 4.94 -9.77 15.61
CA GLN A 221 5.48 -11.13 15.58
C GLN A 221 4.72 -11.92 14.52
N TYR A 222 5.42 -12.31 13.46
CA TYR A 222 4.87 -13.27 12.50
C TYR A 222 4.94 -14.68 13.08
N LYS A 223 3.82 -15.41 13.02
CA LYS A 223 3.73 -16.82 13.42
C LYS A 223 3.36 -17.67 12.21
N SER A 224 4.22 -18.61 11.88
CA SER A 224 4.00 -19.52 10.75
C SER A 224 2.92 -20.57 11.02
N VAL A 225 2.65 -20.89 12.28
CA VAL A 225 1.67 -21.93 12.68
C VAL A 225 0.26 -21.63 12.20
N ASP A 226 -0.12 -20.35 12.16
CA ASP A 226 -1.43 -19.87 11.75
C ASP A 226 -1.38 -18.86 10.58
N ASP A 227 -0.18 -18.63 10.04
CA ASP A 227 0.12 -17.62 9.03
C ASP A 227 -0.38 -16.19 9.38
N MET A 228 -0.26 -15.81 10.66
CA MET A 228 -0.73 -14.52 11.15
C MET A 228 0.42 -13.62 11.60
N LEU A 229 0.25 -12.32 11.36
CA LEU A 229 1.02 -11.27 12.02
C LEU A 229 0.30 -10.86 13.31
N TYR A 230 0.95 -11.04 14.44
CA TYR A 230 0.45 -10.57 15.73
C TYR A 230 1.01 -9.19 16.03
N ILE A 231 0.13 -8.21 16.24
CA ILE A 231 0.48 -6.84 16.61
C ILE A 231 0.24 -6.63 18.09
N ASN A 232 1.22 -6.06 18.80
CA ASN A 232 1.03 -5.63 20.18
C ASN A 232 0.21 -4.34 20.20
N THR A 233 -0.95 -4.37 20.86
CA THR A 233 -1.86 -3.23 20.91
C THR A 233 -1.90 -2.52 22.27
N GLU A 234 -0.94 -2.80 23.16
CA GLU A 234 -0.79 -2.10 24.44
C GLU A 234 0.47 -1.25 24.49
N THR A 235 1.57 -1.75 23.93
CA THR A 235 2.88 -1.11 23.95
C THR A 235 3.33 -0.79 22.53
N LEU A 236 3.51 0.51 22.26
CA LEU A 236 4.05 0.98 20.97
C LEU A 236 5.55 0.67 20.87
N ALA A 237 6.01 0.49 19.64
CA ALA A 237 7.44 0.44 19.36
C ALA A 237 8.03 1.86 19.32
N PRO A 238 9.34 2.01 19.56
CA PRO A 238 10.02 3.29 19.42
C PRO A 238 9.87 3.86 18.02
N PHE A 239 9.85 5.20 17.92
CA PHE A 239 9.87 5.90 16.64
C PHE A 239 11.01 5.41 15.74
N GLN A 240 10.74 5.35 14.45
CA GLN A 240 11.74 5.03 13.43
C GLN A 240 11.77 6.14 12.36
N ASP A 241 12.92 6.39 11.77
CA ASP A 241 13.19 7.47 10.81
C ASP A 241 13.21 7.01 9.33
N TRP A 242 12.93 5.73 9.06
CA TRP A 242 12.91 5.14 7.71
C TRP A 242 11.56 5.28 6.98
#